data_AF-A0A1F8PUI4-F1
#
_entry.id   AF-A0A1F8PUI4-F1
#
_cell.length_a   1.000
_cell.length_b   1.000
_cell.length_c   1.000
_cell.angle_alpha   90.00
_cell.angle_beta   90.00
_cell.angle_gamma   90.00
#
_symmetry.space_group_name_H-M   'P 1'
#
loop_
_entity.id
_entity.type
_entity.pdbx_description
1 polymer ?
#
loop_
_entity_poly.entity_id
_entity_poly.type
_entity_poly.pdbx_seq_one_letter_code
_entity_poly.pdbx_strand_id
1 'polypeptide(L)'
;MNDNSYEKRVEEALERFLPEFSERLDRRLANAPWTVRAAARRRLGAVAACAVLALALFAALTPQGRAAAQSVLRFFTRADSEAITLPSAEAELVPATPRVLVTQAAPAVQEEGCGTVLTPHCSRSQVQALVDFPVLGLDVSGNPMQFKGATLTEQDGVVLVFEGKDGILTLAQAPAKQVEVQKWRISPSTTVETVTIGDGSGEYVRGGWFGMGVKEGTASWAEEAAMQTLRWTDEGIQYTLWFTAAKTPSGIPALGKSELAVLAANIKAAPEGTFATTTADLSPQQAGVLAGFSVVEPQTLPSGFKLSKTSFSSQYNAVCLFYHHHPHDGLPSLALIQSSWAMPAVEELQVKAEFNDTPVEIASEVESIPLEGAAGGAAALVTTGLDPSKICNGEQAQVNRALLWQSGGRNYILFASLDLLDGRGYLSKLEMRRLAESLNGIQARSEAEIDPERMTSIEMAEAFGGIDLKSPALMLADLHLDHIAYNNYGPYQGSEGETLIAQLFTGGPVGDGRAYKILVMQTIHPENTLENLALAGAYEATAVNGWPAIYQQSCWAEAEIGDQAGCRQHLAWFEDAKLFEIETFLPANLPEEMLLEIAESMQ
;
A
#
# COMPACT_ATOMS: atom_id res chain seq x y z
N MET A 1 -108.77 -19.47 -45.13
CA MET A 1 -108.47 -20.50 -44.11
C MET A 1 -107.01 -20.86 -44.29
N ASN A 2 -106.13 -20.09 -43.66
CA ASN A 2 -105.49 -20.35 -42.35
C ASN A 2 -104.23 -21.21 -42.51
N ASP A 3 -103.08 -20.54 -42.56
CA ASP A 3 -101.86 -21.11 -41.97
C ASP A 3 -100.97 -20.05 -41.31
N ASN A 4 -101.59 -19.12 -40.57
CA ASN A 4 -100.89 -18.20 -39.66
C ASN A 4 -100.68 -18.82 -38.26
N SER A 5 -100.96 -20.13 -38.15
CA SER A 5 -100.81 -20.93 -36.93
C SER A 5 -99.39 -21.48 -36.82
N TYR A 6 -98.72 -21.71 -37.95
CA TYR A 6 -97.36 -22.22 -37.97
C TYR A 6 -96.33 -21.15 -37.57
N GLU A 7 -96.40 -19.94 -38.14
CA GLU A 7 -95.47 -18.84 -37.79
C GLU A 7 -95.55 -18.47 -36.30
N LYS A 8 -96.76 -18.34 -35.75
CA LYS A 8 -96.91 -17.98 -34.33
C LYS A 8 -96.39 -19.06 -33.37
N ARG A 9 -96.48 -20.33 -33.75
CA ARG A 9 -95.91 -21.45 -32.98
C ARG A 9 -94.39 -21.54 -33.13
N VAL A 10 -93.84 -21.10 -34.27
CA VAL A 10 -92.39 -21.01 -34.49
C VAL A 10 -91.80 -19.84 -33.71
N GLU A 11 -92.44 -18.67 -33.67
CA GLU A 11 -91.99 -17.54 -32.85
C GLU A 11 -92.06 -17.85 -31.34
N GLU A 12 -93.17 -18.41 -30.85
CA GLU A 12 -93.25 -18.83 -29.43
C GLU A 12 -92.25 -19.94 -29.07
N ALA A 13 -91.91 -20.81 -30.04
CA ALA A 13 -90.88 -21.82 -29.85
C ALA A 13 -89.48 -21.20 -29.83
N LEU A 14 -89.21 -20.20 -30.68
CA LEU A 14 -87.91 -19.53 -30.75
C LEU A 14 -87.66 -18.63 -29.54
N GLU A 15 -88.67 -17.95 -29.00
CA GLU A 15 -88.53 -17.13 -27.79
C GLU A 15 -88.24 -18.00 -26.54
N ARG A 16 -88.79 -19.23 -26.46
CA ARG A 16 -88.42 -20.19 -25.40
C ARG A 16 -87.05 -20.83 -25.58
N PHE A 17 -86.48 -20.73 -26.78
CA PHE A 17 -85.17 -21.31 -27.11
C PHE A 17 -84.02 -20.31 -27.03
N LEU A 18 -84.26 -19.05 -26.65
CA LEU A 18 -83.17 -18.14 -26.33
C LEU A 18 -82.45 -18.69 -25.08
N PRO A 19 -81.24 -19.25 -25.23
CA PRO A 19 -80.56 -19.86 -24.09
C PRO A 19 -80.21 -18.75 -23.10
N GLU A 20 -80.54 -18.94 -21.82
CA GLU A 20 -79.92 -18.16 -20.76
C GLU A 20 -78.42 -18.43 -20.81
N PHE A 21 -77.67 -17.47 -21.36
CA PHE A 21 -76.23 -17.59 -21.44
C PHE A 21 -75.67 -17.64 -20.02
N SER A 22 -74.90 -18.67 -19.71
CA SER A 22 -74.28 -18.79 -18.38
C SER A 22 -73.43 -17.56 -18.06
N GLU A 23 -73.41 -17.13 -16.79
CA GLU A 23 -72.55 -16.04 -16.29
C GLU A 23 -71.08 -16.18 -16.74
N ARG A 24 -70.63 -17.42 -16.91
CA ARG A 24 -69.28 -17.75 -17.38
C ARG A 24 -69.06 -17.32 -18.83
N LEU A 25 -70.05 -17.47 -19.70
CA LEU A 25 -69.99 -17.00 -21.07
C LEU A 25 -70.00 -15.48 -21.13
N ASP A 26 -70.84 -14.82 -20.33
CA ASP A 26 -70.88 -13.35 -20.24
C ASP A 26 -69.55 -12.78 -19.75
N ARG A 27 -68.91 -13.36 -18.73
CA ARG A 27 -67.56 -12.95 -18.32
C ARG A 27 -66.50 -13.18 -19.40
N ARG A 28 -66.63 -14.22 -20.21
CA ARG A 28 -65.71 -14.46 -21.34
C ARG A 28 -65.95 -13.46 -22.47
N LEU A 29 -67.20 -13.16 -22.79
CA LEU A 29 -67.56 -12.15 -23.80
C LEU A 29 -67.17 -10.74 -23.35
N ALA A 30 -67.33 -10.40 -22.07
CA ALA A 30 -66.91 -9.11 -21.49
C ALA A 30 -65.39 -8.89 -21.49
N ASN A 31 -64.61 -9.98 -21.49
CA ASN A 31 -63.15 -9.96 -21.60
C ASN A 31 -62.64 -10.37 -22.98
N ALA A 32 -63.54 -10.54 -23.96
CA ALA A 32 -63.15 -10.97 -25.28
C ALA A 32 -62.26 -9.91 -25.95
N PRO A 33 -61.30 -10.31 -26.78
CA PRO A 33 -60.28 -9.42 -27.34
C PRO A 33 -60.84 -8.34 -28.27
N TRP A 34 -62.09 -8.48 -28.74
CA TRP A 34 -62.82 -7.50 -29.55
C TRP A 34 -63.66 -6.51 -28.74
N THR A 35 -63.71 -6.63 -27.41
CA THR A 35 -64.42 -5.65 -26.57
C THR A 35 -63.68 -4.31 -26.53
N VAL A 36 -64.44 -3.22 -26.41
CA VAL A 36 -63.88 -1.86 -26.31
C VAL A 36 -62.89 -1.73 -25.15
N ARG A 37 -63.14 -2.43 -24.02
CA ARG A 37 -62.23 -2.46 -22.86
C ARG A 37 -60.93 -3.22 -23.14
N ALA A 38 -60.99 -4.36 -23.82
CA ALA A 38 -59.79 -5.11 -24.21
C ALA A 38 -58.97 -4.33 -25.24
N ALA A 39 -59.63 -3.66 -26.21
CA ALA A 39 -58.98 -2.78 -27.16
C ALA A 39 -58.30 -1.59 -26.47
N ALA A 40 -58.95 -0.97 -25.48
CA ALA A 40 -58.38 0.12 -24.68
C ALA A 40 -57.16 -0.34 -23.86
N ARG A 41 -57.23 -1.52 -23.22
CA ARG A 41 -56.07 -2.11 -22.49
C ARG A 41 -54.90 -2.42 -23.42
N ARG A 42 -55.16 -2.97 -24.61
CA ARG A 42 -54.10 -3.21 -25.61
C ARG A 42 -53.46 -1.92 -26.10
N ARG A 43 -54.26 -0.86 -26.32
CA ARG A 43 -53.75 0.47 -26.67
C ARG A 43 -52.89 1.06 -25.55
N LEU A 44 -53.33 0.97 -24.29
CA LEU A 44 -52.55 1.41 -23.14
C LEU A 44 -51.24 0.61 -22.99
N GLY A 45 -51.29 -0.72 -23.16
CA GLY A 45 -50.10 -1.56 -23.14
C GLY A 45 -49.13 -1.22 -24.26
N ALA A 46 -49.61 -0.99 -25.48
CA ALA A 46 -48.79 -0.57 -26.60
C ALA A 46 -48.19 0.84 -26.37
N VAL A 47 -48.96 1.78 -25.83
CA VAL A 47 -48.46 3.12 -25.49
C VAL A 47 -47.40 3.06 -24.40
N ALA A 48 -47.61 2.26 -23.35
CA ALA A 48 -46.61 2.05 -22.30
C ALA A 48 -45.33 1.40 -22.85
N ALA A 49 -45.47 0.36 -23.69
CA ALA A 49 -44.33 -0.29 -24.34
C ALA A 49 -43.58 0.68 -25.26
N CYS A 50 -44.28 1.48 -26.07
CA CYS A 50 -43.67 2.51 -26.90
C CYS A 50 -43.02 3.62 -26.08
N ALA A 51 -43.61 4.03 -24.96
CA ALA A 51 -43.03 5.02 -24.07
C ALA A 51 -41.74 4.51 -23.42
N VAL A 52 -41.74 3.26 -22.93
CA VAL A 52 -40.53 2.61 -22.39
C VAL A 52 -39.46 2.46 -23.47
N LEU A 53 -39.84 2.05 -24.68
CA LEU A 53 -38.92 1.91 -25.79
C LEU A 53 -38.36 3.27 -26.22
N ALA A 54 -39.19 4.31 -26.27
CA ALA A 54 -38.76 5.68 -26.56
C ALA A 54 -37.83 6.22 -25.48
N LEU A 55 -38.08 5.91 -24.20
CA LEU A 55 -37.22 6.30 -23.08
C LEU A 55 -35.88 5.54 -23.12
N ALA A 56 -35.91 4.25 -23.46
CA ALA A 56 -34.71 3.44 -23.66
C ALA A 56 -33.89 3.93 -24.88
N LEU A 57 -34.56 4.27 -25.99
CA LEU A 57 -33.92 4.86 -27.16
C LEU A 57 -33.36 6.25 -26.85
N PHE A 58 -34.09 7.07 -26.09
CA PHE A 58 -33.60 8.37 -25.63
C PHE A 58 -32.35 8.22 -24.76
N ALA A 59 -32.36 7.29 -23.80
CA ALA A 59 -31.22 6.96 -22.95
C ALA A 59 -30.02 6.42 -23.74
N ALA A 60 -30.25 5.57 -24.76
CA ALA A 60 -29.17 4.96 -25.54
C ALA A 60 -28.59 5.87 -26.64
N LEU A 61 -29.42 6.70 -27.28
CA LEU A 61 -29.06 7.44 -28.50
C LEU A 61 -28.74 8.92 -28.26
N THR A 62 -29.17 9.52 -27.15
CA THR A 62 -28.89 10.95 -26.89
C THR A 62 -27.82 11.12 -25.81
N PRO A 63 -26.88 12.08 -25.94
CA PRO A 63 -25.92 12.39 -24.88
C PRO A 63 -26.60 12.72 -23.54
N GLN A 64 -27.71 13.48 -23.59
CA GLN A 64 -28.49 13.87 -22.40
C GLN A 64 -29.15 12.67 -21.72
N GLY A 65 -29.66 11.71 -22.50
CA GLY A 65 -30.24 10.48 -21.98
C GLY A 65 -29.20 9.54 -21.34
N ARG A 66 -27.98 9.48 -21.90
CA ARG A 66 -26.87 8.72 -21.30
C ARG A 66 -26.44 9.32 -19.95
N ALA A 67 -26.27 10.63 -19.89
CA ALA A 67 -25.94 11.33 -18.64
C ALA A 67 -27.03 11.14 -17.56
N ALA A 68 -28.31 11.15 -17.95
CA ALA A 68 -29.43 10.89 -17.02
C ALA A 68 -29.54 9.42 -16.59
N ALA A 69 -29.12 8.47 -17.42
CA ALA A 69 -29.04 7.06 -17.03
C ALA A 69 -27.84 6.80 -16.11
N GLN A 70 -26.72 7.48 -16.34
CA GLN A 70 -25.53 7.42 -15.49
C GLN A 70 -25.79 8.00 -14.09
N SER A 71 -26.64 9.02 -13.92
CA SER A 71 -26.98 9.53 -12.59
C SER A 71 -27.82 8.55 -11.73
N VAL A 72 -28.31 7.45 -12.30
CA VAL A 72 -28.91 6.35 -11.55
C VAL A 72 -27.84 5.42 -10.96
N LEU A 73 -26.63 5.39 -11.55
CA LEU A 73 -25.50 4.63 -11.05
C LEU A 73 -24.88 5.36 -9.86
N ARG A 74 -25.21 4.90 -8.64
CA ARG A 74 -24.53 5.32 -7.42
C ARG A 74 -23.20 4.60 -7.33
N PHE A 75 -22.10 5.32 -7.53
CA PHE A 75 -20.74 4.79 -7.42
C PHE A 75 -20.32 4.62 -5.96
N PHE A 76 -20.88 5.42 -5.06
CA PHE A 76 -20.66 5.31 -3.62
C PHE A 76 -21.80 4.58 -2.90
N THR A 77 -21.45 3.74 -1.93
CA THR A 77 -22.37 3.17 -0.95
C THR A 77 -22.20 3.83 0.38
N ARG A 78 -23.29 4.22 1.02
CA ARG A 78 -23.26 4.70 2.41
C ARG A 78 -23.13 3.49 3.34
N ALA A 79 -22.23 3.58 4.31
CA ALA A 79 -22.18 2.66 5.43
C ALA A 79 -23.45 2.78 6.28
N ASP A 80 -23.67 1.80 7.15
CA ASP A 80 -24.78 1.84 8.12
C ASP A 80 -24.52 2.78 9.31
N SER A 81 -23.25 3.17 9.54
CA SER A 81 -22.80 3.98 10.68
C SER A 81 -21.63 4.89 10.31
N GLU A 82 -21.43 5.97 11.07
CA GLU A 82 -20.28 6.89 11.02
C GLU A 82 -18.96 6.23 11.45
N ALA A 83 -19.04 5.00 11.95
CA ALA A 83 -17.91 4.14 12.26
C ALA A 83 -18.11 2.77 11.57
N ILE A 84 -17.04 2.23 10.98
CA ILE A 84 -17.00 0.85 10.49
C ILE A 84 -16.21 -0.01 11.46
N THR A 85 -16.68 -1.22 11.74
CA THR A 85 -15.88 -2.22 12.47
C THR A 85 -14.77 -2.71 11.55
N LEU A 86 -13.54 -2.61 12.03
CA LEU A 86 -12.35 -3.15 11.39
C LEU A 86 -12.32 -4.66 11.60
N PRO A 87 -11.74 -5.42 10.66
CA PRO A 87 -11.51 -6.83 10.86
C PRO A 87 -10.65 -7.02 12.12
N SER A 88 -11.09 -7.93 12.98
CA SER A 88 -10.29 -8.46 14.09
C SER A 88 -9.74 -9.82 13.65
N ALA A 89 -8.47 -10.09 13.91
CA ALA A 89 -7.90 -11.40 13.62
C ALA A 89 -8.35 -12.40 14.69
N GLU A 90 -9.01 -13.48 14.28
CA GLU A 90 -9.09 -14.68 15.12
C GLU A 90 -7.70 -15.33 15.10
N ALA A 91 -6.92 -15.16 16.16
CA ALA A 91 -5.61 -15.77 16.31
C ALA A 91 -5.54 -16.61 17.59
N GLU A 92 -4.66 -17.61 17.60
CA GLU A 92 -4.39 -18.44 18.77
C GLU A 92 -2.97 -18.16 19.27
N LEU A 93 -2.83 -17.96 20.58
CA LEU A 93 -1.53 -17.88 21.25
C LEU A 93 -1.01 -19.29 21.52
N VAL A 94 0.24 -19.52 21.15
CA VAL A 94 0.98 -20.75 21.42
C VAL A 94 2.23 -20.43 22.22
N PRO A 95 2.85 -21.42 22.91
CA PRO A 95 4.15 -21.23 23.52
C PRO A 95 5.18 -20.73 22.50
N ALA A 96 5.79 -19.58 22.78
CA ALA A 96 6.86 -19.05 21.95
C ALA A 96 8.02 -20.04 21.99
N THR A 97 8.46 -20.52 20.83
CA THR A 97 9.66 -21.34 20.76
C THR A 97 10.84 -20.39 20.61
N PRO A 98 11.76 -20.27 21.59
CA PRO A 98 12.85 -19.29 21.56
C PRO A 98 13.96 -19.63 20.53
N ARG A 99 13.65 -20.46 19.53
CA ARG A 99 14.58 -20.81 18.47
C ARG A 99 14.16 -20.14 17.19
N VAL A 100 15.08 -19.35 16.63
CA VAL A 100 15.01 -18.94 15.23
C VAL A 100 14.86 -20.20 14.40
N LEU A 101 13.70 -20.33 13.75
CA LEU A 101 13.63 -21.20 12.60
C LEU A 101 14.62 -20.59 11.61
N VAL A 102 15.66 -21.35 11.25
CA VAL A 102 16.43 -20.98 10.07
C VAL A 102 15.43 -21.07 8.93
N THR A 103 14.83 -19.93 8.62
CA THR A 103 13.90 -19.79 7.52
C THR A 103 14.75 -20.07 6.30
N GLN A 104 14.72 -21.34 5.85
CA GLN A 104 15.21 -21.67 4.53
C GLN A 104 14.43 -20.73 3.63
N ALA A 105 15.14 -19.75 3.06
CA ALA A 105 14.56 -18.75 2.17
C ALA A 105 13.59 -19.51 1.27
N ALA A 106 12.29 -19.27 1.48
CA ALA A 106 11.27 -19.88 0.63
C ALA A 106 11.75 -19.64 -0.79
N PRO A 107 11.83 -20.68 -1.65
CA PRO A 107 12.38 -20.53 -2.98
C PRO A 107 11.70 -19.32 -3.59
N ALA A 108 12.48 -18.26 -3.84
CA ALA A 108 11.94 -16.99 -4.28
C ALA A 108 11.07 -17.28 -5.48
N VAL A 109 9.75 -17.25 -5.29
CA VAL A 109 8.82 -17.41 -6.38
C VAL A 109 9.13 -16.21 -7.26
N GLN A 110 9.70 -16.47 -8.44
CA GLN A 110 9.79 -15.45 -9.47
C GLN A 110 8.35 -15.22 -9.91
N GLU A 111 7.62 -14.41 -9.16
CA GLU A 111 6.36 -13.87 -9.64
C GLU A 111 6.71 -12.77 -10.63
N GLU A 112 6.69 -13.14 -11.91
CA GLU A 112 6.59 -12.20 -13.02
C GLU A 112 5.29 -11.41 -12.83
N GLY A 113 5.37 -10.18 -12.34
CA GLY A 113 4.19 -9.37 -12.02
C GLY A 113 4.46 -7.87 -12.09
N CYS A 114 3.39 -7.09 -12.10
CA CYS A 114 3.45 -5.64 -12.24
C CYS A 114 3.63 -4.87 -10.92
N GLY A 115 4.06 -5.54 -9.84
CA GLY A 115 4.26 -4.94 -8.53
C GLY A 115 2.94 -4.68 -7.78
N THR A 116 2.97 -3.78 -6.80
CA THR A 116 1.77 -3.37 -6.03
C THR A 116 1.37 -1.93 -6.37
N VAL A 117 0.31 -1.42 -5.77
CA VAL A 117 -0.10 -0.01 -5.93
C VAL A 117 0.92 0.94 -5.31
N LEU A 118 1.55 0.53 -4.20
CA LEU A 118 2.61 1.31 -3.55
C LEU A 118 3.92 1.24 -4.37
N THR A 119 4.12 0.12 -5.06
CA THR A 119 5.34 -0.25 -5.77
C THR A 119 5.03 -0.75 -7.19
N PRO A 120 4.51 0.11 -8.08
CA PRO A 120 4.06 -0.33 -9.39
C PRO A 120 5.24 -0.46 -10.35
N HIS A 121 5.40 -1.61 -11.00
CA HIS A 121 6.60 -1.94 -11.79
C HIS A 121 6.38 -1.93 -13.30
N CYS A 122 5.14 -2.03 -13.76
CA CYS A 122 4.87 -2.09 -15.20
C CYS A 122 4.73 -0.70 -15.81
N SER A 123 5.08 -0.59 -17.07
CA SER A 123 4.61 0.50 -17.93
C SER A 123 3.12 0.32 -18.25
N ARG A 124 2.49 1.39 -18.73
CA ARG A 124 1.12 1.32 -19.26
C ARG A 124 0.99 0.30 -20.39
N SER A 125 1.99 0.21 -21.27
CA SER A 125 1.97 -0.73 -22.41
C SER A 125 2.13 -2.19 -21.96
N GLN A 126 2.91 -2.43 -20.89
CA GLN A 126 3.01 -3.76 -20.28
C GLN A 126 1.66 -4.20 -19.70
N VAL A 127 1.00 -3.39 -18.86
CA VAL A 127 -0.34 -3.76 -18.33
C VAL A 127 -1.39 -3.83 -19.43
N GLN A 128 -1.30 -2.98 -20.47
CA GLN A 128 -2.20 -3.05 -21.64
C GLN A 128 -2.11 -4.38 -22.38
N ALA A 129 -0.94 -5.02 -22.41
CA ALA A 129 -0.76 -6.34 -23.02
C ALA A 129 -1.34 -7.47 -22.17
N LEU A 130 -1.65 -7.20 -20.89
CA LEU A 130 -2.17 -8.16 -19.92
C LEU A 130 -3.69 -8.07 -19.73
N VAL A 131 -4.35 -7.03 -20.28
CA VAL A 131 -5.79 -6.83 -20.15
C VAL A 131 -6.48 -6.61 -21.49
N ASP A 132 -7.75 -7.02 -21.57
CA ASP A 132 -8.56 -6.99 -22.80
C ASP A 132 -9.34 -5.67 -23.02
N PHE A 133 -9.08 -4.64 -22.21
CA PHE A 133 -9.70 -3.32 -22.32
C PHE A 133 -8.65 -2.22 -22.53
N PRO A 134 -9.00 -1.07 -23.14
CA PRO A 134 -8.05 0.02 -23.31
C PRO A 134 -7.66 0.62 -21.96
N VAL A 135 -6.36 0.63 -21.67
CA VAL A 135 -5.75 1.30 -20.52
C VAL A 135 -5.42 2.73 -20.89
N LEU A 136 -6.23 3.66 -20.40
CA LEU A 136 -6.06 5.10 -20.59
C LEU A 136 -5.13 5.69 -19.52
N GLY A 137 -4.46 6.80 -19.84
CA GLY A 137 -3.58 7.52 -18.91
C GLY A 137 -4.06 8.96 -18.69
N LEU A 138 -3.48 9.61 -17.68
CA LEU A 138 -3.71 11.03 -17.40
C LEU A 138 -2.69 11.90 -18.13
N ASP A 139 -3.14 13.07 -18.60
CA ASP A 139 -2.25 14.15 -19.01
C ASP A 139 -1.92 15.03 -17.81
N VAL A 140 -0.78 14.76 -17.18
CA VAL A 140 -0.28 15.53 -16.04
C VAL A 140 0.75 16.60 -16.44
N SER A 141 0.87 16.92 -17.74
CA SER A 141 1.90 17.87 -18.22
C SER A 141 1.80 19.29 -17.64
N GLY A 142 0.64 19.67 -17.10
CA GLY A 142 0.42 20.93 -16.38
C GLY A 142 0.57 20.84 -14.87
N ASN A 143 0.99 19.70 -14.32
CA ASN A 143 1.05 19.43 -12.88
C ASN A 143 2.44 18.87 -12.50
N PRO A 144 2.94 19.12 -11.27
CA PRO A 144 4.20 18.53 -10.81
C PRO A 144 4.21 17.00 -10.61
N MET A 145 3.08 16.31 -10.81
CA MET A 145 3.01 14.86 -10.77
C MET A 145 3.68 14.21 -11.98
N GLN A 146 4.32 13.07 -11.73
CA GLN A 146 4.96 12.23 -12.74
C GLN A 146 4.39 10.83 -12.67
N PHE A 147 4.27 10.17 -13.82
CA PHE A 147 3.86 8.77 -13.87
C PHE A 147 4.95 7.89 -13.23
N LYS A 148 4.58 7.17 -12.17
CA LYS A 148 5.48 6.28 -11.41
C LYS A 148 5.49 4.87 -11.98
N GLY A 149 4.32 4.36 -12.35
CA GLY A 149 4.17 3.00 -12.87
C GLY A 149 2.72 2.55 -12.90
N ALA A 150 2.52 1.31 -13.35
CA ALA A 150 1.25 0.61 -13.38
C ALA A 150 1.32 -0.75 -12.68
N THR A 151 0.20 -1.18 -12.10
CA THR A 151 0.01 -2.54 -11.62
C THR A 151 -1.37 -3.10 -12.01
N LEU A 152 -1.53 -4.42 -11.86
CA LEU A 152 -2.80 -5.13 -11.99
C LEU A 152 -3.49 -5.22 -10.61
N THR A 153 -4.82 -5.29 -10.61
CA THR A 153 -5.61 -5.65 -9.42
C THR A 153 -6.08 -7.09 -9.52
N GLU A 154 -6.55 -7.66 -8.40
CA GLU A 154 -7.04 -9.05 -8.34
C GLU A 154 -8.25 -9.34 -9.26
N GLN A 155 -8.95 -8.30 -9.72
CA GLN A 155 -10.16 -8.40 -10.55
C GLN A 155 -9.91 -7.99 -12.01
N ASP A 156 -8.72 -8.27 -12.54
CA ASP A 156 -8.26 -7.86 -13.88
C ASP A 156 -8.27 -6.32 -14.09
N GLY A 157 -8.31 -5.54 -13.01
CA GLY A 157 -8.23 -4.08 -13.09
C GLY A 157 -6.80 -3.60 -13.30
N VAL A 158 -6.66 -2.35 -13.71
CA VAL A 158 -5.35 -1.69 -13.85
C VAL A 158 -5.32 -0.45 -12.98
N VAL A 159 -4.22 -0.24 -12.28
CA VAL A 159 -3.95 0.97 -11.50
C VAL A 159 -2.74 1.65 -12.09
N LEU A 160 -2.90 2.93 -12.43
CA LEU A 160 -1.81 3.81 -12.80
C LEU A 160 -1.51 4.74 -11.64
N VAL A 161 -0.24 4.85 -11.24
CA VAL A 161 0.19 5.65 -10.10
C VAL A 161 1.01 6.82 -10.60
N PHE A 162 0.70 8.00 -10.07
CA PHE A 162 1.37 9.26 -10.33
C PHE A 162 1.80 9.85 -8.99
N GLU A 163 3.02 10.35 -8.92
CA GLU A 163 3.59 10.89 -7.69
C GLU A 163 4.22 12.25 -7.97
N GLY A 164 4.09 13.18 -7.02
CA GLY A 164 4.74 14.48 -7.07
C GLY A 164 4.78 15.12 -5.69
N LYS A 165 5.37 16.32 -5.61
CA LYS A 165 5.51 17.06 -4.35
C LYS A 165 4.18 17.36 -3.64
N ASP A 166 3.07 17.36 -4.37
CA ASP A 166 1.73 17.71 -3.87
C ASP A 166 0.96 16.46 -3.38
N GLY A 167 1.47 15.25 -3.61
CA GLY A 167 0.81 14.01 -3.18
C GLY A 167 0.90 12.87 -4.19
N ILE A 168 0.05 11.88 -3.96
CA ILE A 168 -0.09 10.68 -4.79
C ILE A 168 -1.47 10.72 -5.47
N LEU A 169 -1.47 10.53 -6.78
CA LEU A 169 -2.68 10.40 -7.59
C LEU A 169 -2.69 9.02 -8.25
N THR A 170 -3.80 8.31 -8.13
CA THR A 170 -3.98 7.02 -8.81
C THR A 170 -5.19 7.03 -9.71
N LEU A 171 -5.05 6.45 -10.89
CA LEU A 171 -6.14 6.17 -11.82
C LEU A 171 -6.36 4.64 -11.89
N ALA A 172 -7.41 4.17 -11.23
CA ALA A 172 -7.86 2.78 -11.33
C ALA A 172 -8.90 2.62 -12.45
N GLN A 173 -8.79 1.54 -13.21
CA GLN A 173 -9.58 1.23 -14.39
C GLN A 173 -10.01 -0.23 -14.37
N ALA A 174 -11.30 -0.51 -14.58
CA ALA A 174 -11.81 -1.87 -14.69
C ALA A 174 -13.08 -1.93 -15.57
N PRO A 175 -13.36 -3.05 -16.27
CA PRO A 175 -14.60 -3.21 -17.02
C PRO A 175 -15.84 -3.08 -16.14
N ALA A 176 -16.77 -2.18 -16.47
CA ALA A 176 -17.93 -1.85 -15.62
C ALA A 176 -18.84 -3.05 -15.31
N LYS A 177 -18.82 -4.11 -16.14
CA LYS A 177 -19.57 -5.35 -15.93
C LYS A 177 -18.96 -6.25 -14.85
N GLN A 178 -17.67 -6.15 -14.61
CA GLN A 178 -16.99 -6.87 -13.53
C GLN A 178 -17.17 -6.15 -12.19
N VAL A 179 -17.63 -4.89 -12.19
CA VAL A 179 -17.78 -4.04 -10.99
C VAL A 179 -19.20 -4.06 -10.38
N GLU A 180 -19.93 -5.18 -10.45
CA GLU A 180 -21.15 -5.29 -9.62
C GLU A 180 -20.84 -5.16 -8.11
N VAL A 181 -19.56 -5.27 -7.65
CA VAL A 181 -19.22 -5.38 -6.21
C VAL A 181 -17.92 -4.69 -5.77
N GLN A 182 -17.69 -3.42 -6.10
CA GLN A 182 -16.91 -2.52 -5.22
C GLN A 182 -17.48 -1.09 -5.26
N LYS A 183 -18.68 -0.94 -4.72
CA LYS A 183 -19.20 0.39 -4.38
C LYS A 183 -18.35 0.93 -3.23
N TRP A 184 -17.81 2.12 -3.42
CA TRP A 184 -16.88 2.71 -2.47
C TRP A 184 -17.66 3.12 -1.24
N ARG A 185 -17.35 2.48 -0.11
CA ARG A 185 -18.11 2.67 1.12
C ARG A 185 -17.69 3.99 1.76
N ILE A 186 -18.64 4.90 1.91
CA ILE A 186 -18.47 6.23 2.54
C ILE A 186 -19.32 6.33 3.79
N SER A 187 -19.08 7.33 4.63
CA SER A 187 -19.93 7.55 5.81
C SER A 187 -21.39 7.85 5.42
N PRO A 188 -22.36 7.52 6.30
CA PRO A 188 -23.77 7.87 6.11
C PRO A 188 -24.00 9.37 5.89
N SER A 189 -23.22 10.25 6.50
CA SER A 189 -23.35 11.70 6.41
C SER A 189 -22.53 12.34 5.28
N THR A 190 -21.60 11.61 4.67
CA THR A 190 -20.73 12.15 3.60
C THR A 190 -21.53 12.76 2.44
N THR A 191 -21.18 13.97 2.04
CA THR A 191 -21.79 14.62 0.87
C THR A 191 -21.19 14.02 -0.40
N VAL A 192 -22.05 13.45 -1.25
CA VAL A 192 -21.67 12.98 -2.59
C VAL A 192 -22.05 14.08 -3.58
N GLU A 193 -21.06 14.66 -4.25
CA GLU A 193 -21.29 15.72 -5.22
C GLU A 193 -21.28 15.16 -6.64
N THR A 194 -22.25 15.56 -7.47
CA THR A 194 -22.20 15.27 -8.91
C THR A 194 -21.27 16.26 -9.59
N VAL A 195 -20.34 15.75 -10.40
CA VAL A 195 -19.41 16.56 -11.18
C VAL A 195 -19.49 16.22 -12.66
N THR A 196 -19.30 17.21 -13.52
CA THR A 196 -19.23 17.03 -14.97
C THR A 196 -17.82 16.61 -15.37
N ILE A 197 -17.70 15.54 -16.17
CA ILE A 197 -16.44 15.00 -16.68
C ILE A 197 -16.56 14.89 -18.19
N GLY A 198 -15.98 15.85 -18.92
CA GLY A 198 -16.20 15.96 -20.37
C GLY A 198 -17.70 16.13 -20.67
N ASP A 199 -18.24 15.23 -21.48
CA ASP A 199 -19.68 15.17 -21.80
C ASP A 199 -20.48 14.26 -20.83
N GLY A 200 -19.80 13.58 -19.90
CA GLY A 200 -20.38 12.67 -18.93
C GLY A 200 -20.54 13.28 -17.53
N SER A 201 -21.08 12.47 -16.61
CA SER A 201 -21.18 12.79 -15.19
C SER A 201 -20.42 11.77 -14.34
N GLY A 202 -19.92 12.23 -13.20
CA GLY A 202 -19.31 11.39 -12.17
C GLY A 202 -19.76 11.81 -10.78
N GLU A 203 -19.37 11.02 -9.78
CA GLU A 203 -19.56 11.30 -8.37
C GLU A 203 -18.22 11.63 -7.71
N TYR A 204 -18.20 12.67 -6.88
CA TYR A 204 -17.05 13.12 -6.12
C TYR A 204 -17.35 13.05 -4.62
N VAL A 205 -16.36 12.61 -3.85
CA VAL A 205 -16.37 12.58 -2.38
C VAL A 205 -15.04 13.10 -1.86
N ARG A 206 -15.09 13.81 -0.73
CA ARG A 206 -13.93 14.18 0.08
C ARG A 206 -13.97 13.45 1.43
N GLY A 207 -12.79 13.04 1.90
CA GLY A 207 -12.61 12.35 3.17
C GLY A 207 -12.18 10.89 2.99
N GLY A 208 -11.95 10.21 4.10
CA GLY A 208 -11.60 8.79 4.13
C GLY A 208 -11.91 8.18 5.50
N TRP A 209 -11.81 6.87 5.61
CA TRP A 209 -11.92 6.17 6.90
C TRP A 209 -10.59 6.20 7.65
N PHE A 210 -10.59 6.71 8.89
CA PHE A 210 -9.44 6.79 9.78
C PHE A 210 -9.78 6.17 11.14
N GLY A 211 -8.89 5.33 11.66
CA GLY A 211 -9.06 4.63 12.94
C GLY A 211 -7.89 4.81 13.90
N MET A 212 -7.22 5.97 13.89
CA MET A 212 -6.16 6.24 14.86
C MET A 212 -6.77 6.40 16.27
N GLY A 213 -6.53 5.43 17.15
CA GLY A 213 -6.61 5.64 18.60
C GLY A 213 -7.95 5.41 19.28
N VAL A 214 -8.82 4.50 18.81
CA VAL A 214 -10.13 4.28 19.46
C VAL A 214 -10.43 2.82 19.80
N LYS A 215 -10.70 2.59 21.09
CA LYS A 215 -11.12 1.43 21.88
C LYS A 215 -11.87 0.24 21.24
N GLU A 216 -12.55 0.39 20.10
CA GLU A 216 -13.54 -0.61 19.66
C GLU A 216 -13.19 -1.33 18.35
N GLY A 217 -11.96 -1.18 17.85
CA GLY A 217 -11.62 -1.73 16.54
C GLY A 217 -12.52 -1.15 15.45
N THR A 218 -12.77 0.16 15.53
CA THR A 218 -13.59 0.87 14.54
C THR A 218 -12.78 1.97 13.85
N ALA A 219 -13.06 2.22 12.57
CA ALA A 219 -12.59 3.39 11.86
C ALA A 219 -13.74 4.38 11.69
N SER A 220 -13.47 5.65 11.97
CA SER A 220 -14.40 6.77 11.79
C SER A 220 -14.12 7.50 10.47
N TRP A 221 -15.15 8.03 9.82
CA TRP A 221 -14.94 8.85 8.63
C TRP A 221 -14.42 10.24 9.01
N ALA A 222 -13.32 10.68 8.40
CA ALA A 222 -12.79 12.04 8.54
C ALA A 222 -13.03 12.81 7.24
N GLU A 223 -13.98 13.75 7.26
CA GLU A 223 -14.35 14.55 6.08
C GLU A 223 -13.25 15.54 5.68
N GLU A 224 -12.49 16.01 6.67
CA GLU A 224 -11.38 16.94 6.51
C GLU A 224 -10.09 16.27 6.00
N ALA A 225 -10.06 14.94 5.92
CA ALA A 225 -8.90 14.21 5.45
C ALA A 225 -8.44 14.72 4.09
N ALA A 226 -7.13 14.62 3.86
CA ALA A 226 -6.45 15.05 2.65
C ALA A 226 -6.72 14.13 1.43
N MET A 227 -7.88 13.45 1.42
CA MET A 227 -8.26 12.40 0.49
C MET A 227 -9.46 12.85 -0.34
N GLN A 228 -9.40 12.61 -1.64
CA GLN A 228 -10.43 12.95 -2.61
C GLN A 228 -10.61 11.80 -3.59
N THR A 229 -11.87 11.44 -3.85
CA THR A 229 -12.21 10.33 -4.75
C THR A 229 -13.23 10.80 -5.78
N LEU A 230 -12.93 10.57 -7.06
CA LEU A 230 -13.80 10.85 -8.20
C LEU A 230 -14.05 9.55 -8.98
N ARG A 231 -15.32 9.17 -9.17
CA ARG A 231 -15.71 7.94 -9.87
C ARG A 231 -16.65 8.23 -11.03
N TRP A 232 -16.44 7.58 -12.17
CA TRP A 232 -17.31 7.67 -13.34
C TRP A 232 -17.22 6.42 -14.21
N THR A 233 -18.12 6.32 -15.18
CA THR A 233 -18.06 5.29 -16.23
C THR A 233 -18.01 5.97 -17.59
N ASP A 234 -17.10 5.49 -18.43
CA ASP A 234 -17.06 5.87 -19.84
C ASP A 234 -16.76 4.64 -20.72
N GLU A 235 -17.48 4.53 -21.84
CA GLU A 235 -17.39 3.41 -22.79
C GLU A 235 -17.42 1.99 -22.19
N GLY A 236 -18.08 1.81 -21.04
CA GLY A 236 -18.18 0.52 -20.35
C GLY A 236 -16.97 0.18 -19.47
N ILE A 237 -16.07 1.14 -19.23
CA ILE A 237 -14.99 1.07 -18.25
C ILE A 237 -15.37 1.99 -17.08
N GLN A 238 -15.18 1.48 -15.86
CA GLN A 238 -15.29 2.28 -14.66
C GLN A 238 -13.91 2.83 -14.30
N TYR A 239 -13.89 4.12 -14.01
CA TYR A 239 -12.70 4.86 -13.61
C TYR A 239 -12.85 5.32 -12.17
N THR A 240 -11.78 5.20 -11.40
CA THR A 240 -11.66 5.82 -10.08
C THR A 240 -10.37 6.61 -10.05
N LEU A 241 -10.50 7.93 -9.86
CA LEU A 241 -9.40 8.84 -9.65
C LEU A 241 -9.34 9.16 -8.17
N TRP A 242 -8.26 8.75 -7.51
CA TRP A 242 -8.04 8.92 -6.07
C TRP A 242 -6.80 9.75 -5.84
N PHE A 243 -6.93 10.78 -5.02
CA PHE A 243 -5.85 11.71 -4.70
C PHE A 243 -5.67 11.81 -3.19
N THR A 244 -4.46 11.50 -2.73
CA THR A 244 -4.02 11.72 -1.37
C THR A 244 -2.96 12.81 -1.38
N ALA A 245 -3.31 13.96 -0.83
CA ALA A 245 -2.41 15.11 -0.83
C ALA A 245 -1.28 14.94 0.19
N ALA A 246 -0.08 15.36 -0.20
CA ALA A 246 1.05 15.43 0.71
C ALA A 246 0.83 16.58 1.71
N LYS A 247 1.22 16.38 2.96
CA LYS A 247 1.27 17.46 3.94
C LYS A 247 2.47 18.35 3.58
N THR A 248 2.24 19.62 3.27
CA THR A 248 3.31 20.60 3.06
C THR A 248 3.33 21.64 4.18
N PRO A 249 4.44 22.38 4.34
CA PRO A 249 4.53 23.53 5.23
C PRO A 249 3.39 24.54 5.09
N SER A 250 2.93 24.76 3.85
CA SER A 250 1.89 25.75 3.53
C SER A 250 0.47 25.23 3.73
N GLY A 251 0.32 24.00 4.26
CA GLY A 251 -0.94 23.29 4.41
C GLY A 251 -1.00 22.05 3.52
N ILE A 252 -2.19 21.64 3.13
CA ILE A 252 -2.38 20.52 2.21
C ILE A 252 -2.59 21.14 0.83
N PRO A 253 -1.59 21.14 -0.09
CA PRO A 253 -1.81 21.57 -1.47
C PRO A 253 -2.80 20.58 -2.08
N ALA A 254 -3.97 21.05 -2.45
CA ALA A 254 -5.01 20.18 -2.98
C ALA A 254 -5.13 20.41 -4.48
N LEU A 255 -4.96 19.33 -5.26
CA LEU A 255 -5.74 19.21 -6.50
C LEU A 255 -7.21 19.33 -6.10
N GLY A 256 -7.85 20.43 -6.46
CA GLY A 256 -9.25 20.63 -6.13
C GLY A 256 -10.15 19.74 -6.98
N LYS A 257 -11.40 19.55 -6.52
CA LYS A 257 -12.47 18.87 -7.28
C LYS A 257 -12.54 19.25 -8.76
N SER A 258 -12.44 20.54 -9.09
CA SER A 258 -12.48 21.00 -10.49
C SER A 258 -11.26 20.55 -11.29
N GLU A 259 -10.08 20.51 -10.68
CA GLU A 259 -8.85 20.07 -11.34
C GLU A 259 -8.87 18.55 -11.53
N LEU A 260 -9.36 17.78 -10.56
CA LEU A 260 -9.60 16.34 -10.71
C LEU A 260 -10.60 16.04 -11.83
N ALA A 261 -11.69 16.82 -11.93
CA ALA A 261 -12.66 16.68 -13.02
C ALA A 261 -12.04 17.01 -14.40
N VAL A 262 -11.18 18.02 -14.46
CA VAL A 262 -10.43 18.35 -15.69
C VAL A 262 -9.45 17.23 -16.06
N LEU A 263 -8.72 16.67 -15.09
CA LEU A 263 -7.83 15.52 -15.33
C LEU A 263 -8.61 14.30 -15.83
N ALA A 264 -9.74 13.98 -15.17
CA ALA A 264 -10.64 12.90 -15.55
C ALA A 264 -11.22 13.10 -16.97
N ALA A 265 -11.58 14.33 -17.34
CA ALA A 265 -12.10 14.65 -18.67
C ALA A 265 -11.04 14.55 -19.77
N ASN A 266 -9.76 14.60 -19.41
CA ASN A 266 -8.63 14.52 -20.32
C ASN A 266 -7.92 13.16 -20.29
N ILE A 267 -8.57 12.12 -19.75
CA ILE A 267 -8.08 10.75 -19.94
C ILE A 267 -8.03 10.46 -21.42
N LYS A 268 -6.92 9.90 -21.87
CA LYS A 268 -6.73 9.53 -23.28
C LYS A 268 -5.83 8.32 -23.34
N ALA A 269 -5.70 7.73 -24.53
CA ALA A 269 -4.53 6.92 -24.82
C ALA A 269 -3.31 7.85 -24.76
N ALA A 270 -2.80 8.07 -23.55
CA ALA A 270 -1.70 8.98 -23.34
C ALA A 270 -0.51 8.48 -24.17
N PRO A 271 0.27 9.38 -24.79
CA PRO A 271 1.60 8.99 -25.26
C PRO A 271 2.27 8.27 -24.09
N GLU A 272 3.04 7.21 -24.36
CA GLU A 272 3.83 6.59 -23.29
C GLU A 272 4.51 7.74 -22.56
N GLY A 273 4.09 7.98 -21.31
CA GLY A 273 4.91 8.81 -20.44
C GLY A 273 6.25 8.14 -20.58
N THR A 274 7.25 8.89 -21.04
CA THR A 274 8.61 8.40 -20.92
C THR A 274 8.73 8.13 -19.43
N PHE A 275 8.58 6.86 -19.03
CA PHE A 275 9.47 6.29 -18.04
C PHE A 275 10.77 7.00 -18.36
N ALA A 276 11.31 7.79 -17.43
CA ALA A 276 12.70 8.21 -17.53
C ALA A 276 13.39 6.91 -17.88
N THR A 277 13.74 6.76 -19.16
CA THR A 277 13.86 5.44 -19.76
C THR A 277 15.08 4.97 -19.07
N THR A 278 14.89 4.13 -18.05
CA THR A 278 15.94 3.69 -17.16
C THR A 278 16.99 3.23 -18.13
N THR A 279 18.10 3.99 -18.16
CA THR A 279 19.15 3.83 -19.18
C THR A 279 19.32 2.33 -19.33
N ALA A 280 18.98 1.79 -20.51
CA ALA A 280 18.64 0.37 -20.68
C ALA A 280 19.49 -0.48 -19.74
N ASP A 281 18.85 -1.24 -18.83
CA ASP A 281 19.52 -1.85 -17.69
C ASP A 281 20.83 -2.49 -18.15
N LEU A 282 21.93 -1.85 -17.76
CA LEU A 282 23.24 -2.27 -18.23
C LEU A 282 23.57 -3.59 -17.55
N SER A 283 24.34 -4.45 -18.21
CA SER A 283 25.08 -5.45 -17.45
C SER A 283 26.23 -4.75 -16.69
N PRO A 284 26.69 -5.30 -15.55
CA PRO A 284 27.91 -4.82 -14.90
C PRO A 284 29.09 -4.71 -15.86
N GLN A 285 29.19 -5.63 -16.83
CA GLN A 285 30.25 -5.61 -17.85
C GLN A 285 30.09 -4.43 -18.82
N GLN A 286 28.87 -4.14 -19.29
CA GLN A 286 28.60 -3.00 -20.16
C GLN A 286 28.88 -1.67 -19.44
N ALA A 287 28.43 -1.54 -18.19
CA ALA A 287 28.71 -0.36 -17.38
C ALA A 287 30.21 -0.16 -17.15
N GLY A 288 30.97 -1.26 -16.94
CA GLY A 288 32.42 -1.20 -16.85
C GLY A 288 33.13 -0.74 -18.12
N VAL A 289 32.63 -1.15 -19.30
CA VAL A 289 33.15 -0.65 -20.59
C VAL A 289 32.94 0.86 -20.70
N LEU A 290 31.76 1.36 -20.32
CA LEU A 290 31.47 2.80 -20.34
C LEU A 290 32.34 3.59 -19.35
N ALA A 291 32.56 3.04 -18.15
CA ALA A 291 33.32 3.70 -17.09
C ALA A 291 34.85 3.59 -17.27
N GLY A 292 35.31 2.73 -18.18
CA GLY A 292 36.73 2.50 -18.44
C GLY A 292 37.42 1.64 -17.37
N PHE A 293 36.67 0.88 -16.57
CA PHE A 293 37.21 -0.05 -15.56
C PHE A 293 36.33 -1.30 -15.39
N SER A 294 36.94 -2.42 -14.99
CA SER A 294 36.20 -3.65 -14.71
C SER A 294 35.40 -3.52 -13.42
N VAL A 295 34.08 -3.61 -13.48
CA VAL A 295 33.19 -3.58 -12.31
C VAL A 295 33.42 -4.84 -11.46
N VAL A 296 33.57 -4.67 -10.15
CA VAL A 296 33.72 -5.78 -9.20
C VAL A 296 32.37 -6.06 -8.56
N GLU A 297 31.83 -7.25 -8.75
CA GLU A 297 30.62 -7.68 -8.05
C GLU A 297 31.00 -8.37 -6.74
N PRO A 298 30.16 -8.28 -5.69
CA PRO A 298 30.35 -9.08 -4.49
C PRO A 298 30.46 -10.58 -4.79
N GLN A 299 31.41 -11.27 -4.14
CA GLN A 299 31.54 -12.72 -4.28
C GLN A 299 30.37 -13.46 -3.61
N THR A 300 29.86 -12.88 -2.53
CA THR A 300 28.75 -13.40 -1.73
C THR A 300 27.85 -12.23 -1.36
N LEU A 301 26.57 -12.34 -1.68
CA LEU A 301 25.54 -11.44 -1.16
C LEU A 301 24.90 -12.07 0.07
N PRO A 302 24.45 -11.27 1.05
CA PRO A 302 23.54 -11.75 2.08
C PRO A 302 22.31 -12.39 1.44
N SER A 303 21.70 -13.34 2.16
CA SER A 303 20.49 -14.04 1.69
C SER A 303 19.40 -13.03 1.30
N GLY A 304 18.59 -13.38 0.30
CA GLY A 304 17.52 -12.52 -0.24
C GLY A 304 17.99 -11.52 -1.31
N PHE A 305 19.17 -10.92 -1.17
CA PHE A 305 19.61 -9.88 -2.10
C PHE A 305 19.89 -10.38 -3.52
N LYS A 306 19.30 -9.69 -4.51
CA LYS A 306 19.49 -9.96 -5.94
C LYS A 306 19.74 -8.68 -6.71
N LEU A 307 20.71 -8.71 -7.63
CA LEU A 307 20.97 -7.59 -8.53
C LEU A 307 19.72 -7.35 -9.38
N SER A 308 19.15 -6.15 -9.27
CA SER A 308 17.98 -5.75 -10.04
C SER A 308 18.33 -4.80 -11.16
N LYS A 309 19.36 -3.96 -10.97
CA LYS A 309 19.66 -2.88 -11.90
C LYS A 309 21.12 -2.46 -11.84
N THR A 310 21.64 -2.05 -12.99
CA THR A 310 22.94 -1.39 -13.09
C THR A 310 22.79 -0.09 -13.88
N SER A 311 23.40 0.99 -13.40
CA SER A 311 23.48 2.26 -14.11
C SER A 311 24.91 2.80 -14.15
N PHE A 312 25.16 3.72 -15.10
CA PHE A 312 26.43 4.42 -15.25
C PHE A 312 26.22 5.93 -15.19
N SER A 313 26.97 6.61 -14.31
CA SER A 313 27.03 8.06 -14.20
C SER A 313 28.30 8.60 -14.81
N SER A 314 28.16 9.33 -15.93
CA SER A 314 29.28 10.01 -16.57
C SER A 314 29.81 11.21 -15.77
N GLN A 315 28.97 11.82 -14.92
CA GLN A 315 29.34 12.97 -14.08
C GLN A 315 30.38 12.59 -13.03
N TYR A 316 30.25 11.41 -12.43
CA TYR A 316 31.16 10.92 -11.40
C TYR A 316 32.03 9.76 -11.87
N ASN A 317 31.97 9.42 -13.17
CA ASN A 317 32.52 8.21 -13.75
C ASN A 317 32.26 6.97 -12.86
N ALA A 318 31.00 6.81 -12.45
CA ALA A 318 30.59 5.85 -11.44
C ALA A 318 29.67 4.77 -12.03
N VAL A 319 29.86 3.52 -11.61
CA VAL A 319 28.92 2.43 -11.85
C VAL A 319 28.14 2.17 -10.58
N CYS A 320 26.81 2.16 -10.68
CA CYS A 320 25.89 1.89 -9.59
C CYS A 320 25.20 0.55 -9.80
N LEU A 321 25.33 -0.37 -8.85
CA LEU A 321 24.67 -1.66 -8.81
C LEU A 321 23.60 -1.63 -7.72
N PHE A 322 22.35 -1.91 -8.07
CA PHE A 322 21.21 -1.88 -7.16
C PHE A 322 20.70 -3.29 -6.92
N TYR A 323 20.44 -3.61 -5.66
CA TYR A 323 19.98 -4.92 -5.23
C TYR A 323 18.69 -4.80 -4.42
N HIS A 324 17.72 -5.66 -4.72
CA HIS A 324 16.51 -5.82 -3.92
C HIS A 324 16.65 -7.05 -3.04
N HIS A 325 16.11 -6.99 -1.83
CA HIS A 325 16.05 -8.15 -0.94
C HIS A 325 14.82 -9.01 -1.24
N HIS A 326 13.68 -8.38 -1.52
CA HIS A 326 12.51 -9.05 -2.06
C HIS A 326 12.08 -8.43 -3.40
N PRO A 327 11.51 -9.24 -4.33
CA PRO A 327 10.99 -8.73 -5.60
C PRO A 327 9.89 -7.66 -5.45
N HIS A 328 9.23 -7.61 -4.30
CA HIS A 328 8.15 -6.66 -3.99
C HIS A 328 8.63 -5.39 -3.28
N ASP A 329 9.91 -5.31 -2.89
CA ASP A 329 10.48 -4.09 -2.32
C ASP A 329 10.38 -2.99 -3.38
N GLY A 330 9.79 -1.84 -3.04
CA GLY A 330 9.54 -0.77 -4.02
C GLY A 330 10.77 -0.03 -4.51
N LEU A 331 11.84 -0.09 -3.72
CA LEU A 331 13.12 0.51 -4.03
C LEU A 331 14.22 -0.48 -3.60
N PRO A 332 15.38 -0.47 -4.27
CA PRO A 332 16.53 -1.25 -3.83
C PRO A 332 16.88 -0.93 -2.36
N SER A 333 17.11 -1.96 -1.55
CA SER A 333 17.56 -1.82 -0.15
C SER A 333 19.08 -1.85 -0.01
N LEU A 334 19.79 -2.07 -1.12
CA LEU A 334 21.24 -2.08 -1.20
C LEU A 334 21.69 -1.45 -2.52
N ALA A 335 22.65 -0.52 -2.46
CA ALA A 335 23.29 0.05 -3.64
C ALA A 335 24.82 0.05 -3.47
N LEU A 336 25.53 -0.49 -4.46
CA LEU A 336 26.98 -0.48 -4.52
C LEU A 336 27.44 0.45 -5.63
N ILE A 337 28.23 1.46 -5.26
CA ILE A 337 28.80 2.44 -6.18
C ILE A 337 30.31 2.24 -6.27
N GLN A 338 30.82 2.21 -7.50
CA GLN A 338 32.25 2.14 -7.79
C GLN A 338 32.63 3.31 -8.70
N SER A 339 33.68 4.07 -8.36
CA SER A 339 34.21 5.12 -9.22
C SER A 339 35.74 5.11 -9.27
N SER A 340 36.28 5.52 -10.41
CA SER A 340 37.71 5.83 -10.57
C SER A 340 38.05 7.31 -10.31
N TRP A 341 37.04 8.15 -10.09
CA TRP A 341 37.19 9.56 -9.73
C TRP A 341 36.96 9.75 -8.23
N ALA A 342 37.37 10.91 -7.72
CA ALA A 342 37.03 11.31 -6.36
C ALA A 342 35.50 11.39 -6.23
N MET A 343 34.96 10.81 -5.15
CA MET A 343 33.55 10.91 -4.84
C MET A 343 33.24 12.27 -4.18
N PRO A 344 31.98 12.74 -4.29
CA PRO A 344 31.51 13.88 -3.51
C PRO A 344 31.80 13.70 -2.01
N ALA A 345 31.98 14.81 -1.31
CA ALA A 345 32.09 14.79 0.15
C ALA A 345 30.76 14.31 0.77
N VAL A 346 30.80 13.82 2.01
CA VAL A 346 29.61 13.29 2.71
C VAL A 346 28.51 14.36 2.77
N GLU A 347 28.89 15.61 3.02
CA GLU A 347 28.01 16.78 3.07
C GLU A 347 27.32 17.05 1.73
N GLU A 348 27.98 16.74 0.61
CA GLU A 348 27.39 16.87 -0.73
C GLU A 348 26.39 15.75 -1.01
N LEU A 349 26.57 14.57 -0.39
CA LEU A 349 25.66 13.44 -0.47
C LEU A 349 24.46 13.56 0.47
N GLN A 350 24.48 14.50 1.41
CA GLN A 350 23.42 14.62 2.42
C GLN A 350 22.07 15.08 1.86
N VAL A 351 21.00 14.33 2.12
CA VAL A 351 19.61 14.74 1.85
C VAL A 351 19.37 16.07 2.54
N LYS A 352 18.92 17.06 1.76
CA LYS A 352 18.45 18.33 2.31
C LYS A 352 16.97 18.16 2.61
N ALA A 353 16.62 18.06 3.90
CA ALA A 353 15.24 18.09 4.32
C ALA A 353 14.80 19.54 4.51
N GLU A 354 13.51 19.82 4.33
CA GLU A 354 12.90 21.08 4.69
C GLU A 354 11.79 20.81 5.71
N PHE A 355 11.85 21.49 6.86
CA PHE A 355 10.78 21.50 7.85
C PHE A 355 10.24 22.92 7.96
N ASN A 356 8.96 23.11 7.62
CA ASN A 356 8.34 24.43 7.54
C ASN A 356 9.13 25.44 6.68
N ASP A 357 9.50 25.05 5.45
CA ASP A 357 10.31 25.83 4.50
C ASP A 357 11.70 26.23 5.01
N THR A 358 12.12 25.66 6.14
CA THR A 358 13.46 25.85 6.71
C THR A 358 14.28 24.61 6.39
N PRO A 359 15.41 24.75 5.68
CA PRO A 359 16.34 23.65 5.49
C PRO A 359 16.76 23.09 6.84
N VAL A 360 16.48 21.82 7.08
CA VAL A 360 16.96 21.08 8.25
C VAL A 360 18.10 20.20 7.78
N GLU A 361 19.25 20.41 8.39
CA GLU A 361 20.38 19.52 8.23
C GLU A 361 20.10 18.24 9.02
N ILE A 362 20.00 17.13 8.30
CA ILE A 362 19.92 15.81 8.94
C ILE A 362 21.34 15.52 9.45
N ALA A 363 21.49 15.47 10.78
CA ALA A 363 22.76 15.13 11.39
C ALA A 363 23.21 13.74 10.89
N SER A 364 24.39 13.67 10.28
CA SER A 364 25.03 12.40 9.94
C SER A 364 26.08 12.07 10.99
N GLU A 365 26.01 10.86 11.52
CA GLU A 365 27.06 10.32 12.37
C GLU A 365 28.10 9.63 11.48
N VAL A 366 29.38 9.96 11.66
CA VAL A 366 30.49 9.35 10.92
C VAL A 366 31.36 8.57 11.89
N GLU A 367 31.39 7.25 11.72
CA GLU A 367 32.18 6.30 12.49
C GLU A 367 33.31 5.76 11.61
N SER A 368 34.55 5.72 12.13
CA SER A 368 35.65 5.03 11.44
C SER A 368 35.68 3.57 11.87
N ILE A 369 35.46 2.66 10.92
CA ILE A 369 35.47 1.22 11.18
C ILE A 369 36.67 0.55 10.49
N PRO A 370 37.30 -0.48 11.11
CA PRO A 370 38.35 -1.26 10.45
C PRO A 370 37.80 -1.96 9.19
N LEU A 371 38.55 -1.90 8.09
CA LEU A 371 38.18 -2.57 6.84
C LEU A 371 39.41 -3.14 6.14
N GLU A 372 39.50 -4.48 6.09
CA GLU A 372 40.62 -5.14 5.42
C GLU A 372 40.61 -4.93 3.90
N GLY A 373 41.80 -4.73 3.34
CA GLY A 373 41.99 -4.42 1.93
C GLY A 373 41.67 -2.96 1.55
N ALA A 374 41.13 -2.15 2.46
CA ALA A 374 40.93 -0.73 2.23
C ALA A 374 42.25 0.05 2.35
N ALA A 375 42.39 1.14 1.59
CA ALA A 375 43.47 2.09 1.73
C ALA A 375 43.41 2.71 3.14
N GLY A 376 44.48 2.56 3.91
CA GLY A 376 44.51 2.98 5.31
C GLY A 376 43.90 1.98 6.31
N GLY A 377 43.39 0.83 5.84
CA GLY A 377 42.85 -0.23 6.69
C GLY A 377 41.52 0.13 7.40
N ALA A 378 40.83 1.16 6.93
CA ALA A 378 39.60 1.65 7.53
C ALA A 378 38.61 2.14 6.47
N ALA A 379 37.35 2.24 6.88
CA ALA A 379 36.25 2.83 6.13
C ALA A 379 35.51 3.84 7.01
N ALA A 380 34.78 4.77 6.37
CA ALA A 380 33.87 5.68 7.04
C ALA A 380 32.45 5.12 6.92
N LEU A 381 31.88 4.70 8.04
CA LEU A 381 30.46 4.36 8.16
C LEU A 381 29.70 5.65 8.47
N VAL A 382 28.74 5.99 7.62
CA VAL A 382 27.88 7.14 7.78
C VAL A 382 26.47 6.65 8.01
N THR A 383 25.88 7.06 9.14
CA THR A 383 24.52 6.70 9.52
C THR A 383 23.59 7.88 9.28
N THR A 384 22.52 7.63 8.53
CA THR A 384 21.47 8.54 8.07
C THR A 384 21.87 9.62 7.07
N GLY A 385 20.84 10.12 6.38
CA GLY A 385 20.91 11.38 5.64
C GLY A 385 21.63 11.30 4.30
N LEU A 386 21.96 10.15 3.72
CA LEU A 386 22.63 10.08 2.41
C LEU A 386 21.70 9.63 1.28
N ASP A 387 21.91 10.18 0.09
CA ASP A 387 21.09 9.90 -1.09
C ASP A 387 21.96 9.39 -2.27
N PRO A 388 21.86 8.11 -2.67
CA PRO A 388 22.62 7.57 -3.80
C PRO A 388 22.22 8.20 -5.15
N SER A 389 21.03 8.81 -5.25
CA SER A 389 20.54 9.43 -6.48
C SER A 389 21.42 10.59 -6.95
N LYS A 390 22.12 11.23 -6.01
CA LYS A 390 23.08 12.30 -6.28
C LYS A 390 24.31 11.85 -7.06
N ILE A 391 24.63 10.56 -7.03
CA ILE A 391 25.72 9.96 -7.81
C ILE A 391 25.16 9.18 -9.00
N CYS A 392 24.04 8.48 -8.80
CA CYS A 392 23.51 7.50 -9.74
C CYS A 392 22.47 8.07 -10.73
N ASN A 393 22.64 9.30 -11.21
CA ASN A 393 21.74 9.96 -12.17
C ASN A 393 20.26 10.03 -11.75
N GLY A 394 19.99 10.26 -10.46
CA GLY A 394 18.62 10.34 -9.94
C GLY A 394 17.99 9.00 -9.55
N GLU A 395 18.71 7.88 -9.75
CA GLU A 395 18.26 6.56 -9.32
C GLU A 395 18.16 6.47 -7.79
N GLN A 396 16.97 6.11 -7.31
CA GLN A 396 16.64 6.06 -5.89
C GLN A 396 16.92 4.68 -5.30
N ALA A 397 17.25 4.64 -4.01
CA ALA A 397 17.29 3.41 -3.21
C ALA A 397 16.77 3.73 -1.81
N GLN A 398 16.12 2.77 -1.16
CA GLN A 398 15.65 2.92 0.21
C GLN A 398 16.78 2.63 1.20
N VAL A 399 17.74 3.54 1.27
CA VAL A 399 18.96 3.37 2.04
C VAL A 399 19.13 4.54 3.01
N ASN A 400 19.69 4.27 4.17
CA ASN A 400 19.87 5.27 5.23
C ASN A 400 21.16 5.03 6.03
N ARG A 401 22.08 4.21 5.51
CA ARG A 401 23.48 4.17 5.92
C ARG A 401 24.38 3.92 4.72
N ALA A 402 25.63 4.37 4.80
CA ALA A 402 26.62 4.10 3.78
C ALA A 402 27.99 3.78 4.39
N LEU A 403 28.71 2.85 3.77
CA LEU A 403 30.11 2.58 4.05
C LEU A 403 30.97 3.10 2.90
N LEU A 404 31.88 4.03 3.17
CA LEU A 404 32.75 4.67 2.19
C LEU A 404 34.20 4.24 2.41
N TRP A 405 34.86 3.79 1.34
CA TRP A 405 36.28 3.42 1.40
C TRP A 405 36.97 3.53 0.04
N GLN A 406 38.30 3.41 0.06
CA GLN A 406 39.12 3.33 -1.14
C GLN A 406 39.82 1.98 -1.19
N SER A 407 39.94 1.39 -2.38
CA SER A 407 40.69 0.14 -2.61
C SER A 407 41.09 0.03 -4.07
N GLY A 408 42.28 -0.51 -4.35
CA GLY A 408 42.74 -0.75 -5.73
C GLY A 408 42.74 0.49 -6.64
N GLY A 409 42.92 1.69 -6.09
CA GLY A 409 42.86 2.96 -6.84
C GLY A 409 41.45 3.42 -7.21
N ARG A 410 40.41 2.89 -6.54
CA ARG A 410 39.01 3.24 -6.75
C ARG A 410 38.35 3.69 -5.45
N ASN A 411 37.27 4.45 -5.58
CA ASN A 411 36.37 4.82 -4.50
C ASN A 411 35.14 3.92 -4.53
N TYR A 412 34.73 3.47 -3.36
CA TYR A 412 33.57 2.63 -3.16
C TYR A 412 32.61 3.31 -2.18
N ILE A 413 31.31 3.20 -2.47
CA ILE A 413 30.26 3.52 -1.52
C ILE A 413 29.26 2.37 -1.51
N LEU A 414 29.04 1.79 -0.35
CA LEU A 414 28.03 0.76 -0.13
C LEU A 414 26.90 1.35 0.69
N PHE A 415 25.76 1.58 0.05
CA PHE A 415 24.54 2.01 0.71
C PHE A 415 23.71 0.80 1.12
N ALA A 416 23.14 0.85 2.32
CA ALA A 416 22.20 -0.15 2.80
C ALA A 416 21.07 0.48 3.61
N SER A 417 19.95 -0.22 3.71
CA SER A 417 18.97 0.04 4.75
C SER A 417 19.54 -0.34 6.13
N LEU A 418 19.25 0.49 7.12
CA LEU A 418 19.22 0.15 8.53
C LEU A 418 18.09 -0.84 8.75
N ASP A 419 18.25 -1.69 9.75
CA ASP A 419 17.12 -2.46 10.21
C ASP A 419 16.08 -1.51 10.79
N LEU A 420 14.98 -1.36 10.08
CA LEU A 420 13.81 -0.61 10.53
C LEU A 420 12.86 -1.52 11.31
N LEU A 421 13.28 -2.74 11.63
CA LEU A 421 12.52 -3.76 12.35
C LEU A 421 11.19 -4.06 11.68
N ASP A 422 11.18 -3.97 10.35
CA ASP A 422 9.98 -4.05 9.56
C ASP A 422 9.95 -5.20 8.54
N GLY A 423 10.97 -6.07 8.58
CA GLY A 423 11.11 -7.23 7.70
C GLY A 423 11.62 -6.89 6.30
N ARG A 424 11.89 -5.62 5.99
CA ARG A 424 12.56 -5.24 4.74
C ARG A 424 14.03 -5.63 4.78
N GLY A 425 14.61 -5.84 3.60
CA GLY A 425 16.03 -6.12 3.48
C GLY A 425 16.88 -5.03 4.12
N TYR A 426 17.81 -5.44 4.98
CA TYR A 426 18.84 -4.58 5.55
C TYR A 426 20.17 -5.33 5.59
N LEU A 427 21.28 -4.59 5.68
CA LEU A 427 22.60 -5.16 5.92
C LEU A 427 23.14 -4.63 7.22
N SER A 428 23.43 -5.48 8.20
CA SER A 428 24.05 -5.02 9.45
C SER A 428 25.39 -4.32 9.22
N LYS A 429 25.91 -3.59 10.23
CA LYS A 429 27.29 -3.05 10.18
C LYS A 429 28.32 -4.14 9.86
N LEU A 430 28.16 -5.32 10.45
CA LEU A 430 29.05 -6.47 10.23
C LEU A 430 28.93 -7.01 8.79
N GLU A 431 27.71 -7.11 8.26
CA GLU A 431 27.48 -7.54 6.87
C GLU A 431 27.98 -6.54 5.85
N MET A 432 27.79 -5.23 6.06
CA MET A 432 28.36 -4.19 5.21
C MET A 432 29.88 -4.30 5.15
N ARG A 433 30.53 -4.52 6.30
CA ARG A 433 31.98 -4.73 6.37
C ARG A 433 32.40 -5.98 5.60
N ARG A 434 31.75 -7.13 5.84
CA ARG A 434 32.03 -8.40 5.13
C ARG A 434 31.84 -8.25 3.61
N LEU A 435 30.81 -7.54 3.19
CA LEU A 435 30.54 -7.28 1.79
C LEU A 435 31.65 -6.41 1.16
N ALA A 436 32.05 -5.34 1.83
CA ALA A 436 33.16 -4.48 1.42
C ALA A 436 34.51 -5.21 1.37
N GLU A 437 34.79 -6.09 2.35
CA GLU A 437 35.97 -6.97 2.35
C GLU A 437 35.96 -7.91 1.12
N SER A 438 34.80 -8.49 0.78
CA SER A 438 34.66 -9.33 -0.41
C SER A 438 34.97 -8.59 -1.72
N LEU A 439 34.58 -7.30 -1.80
CA LEU A 439 34.89 -6.42 -2.93
C LEU A 439 36.38 -6.07 -3.01
N ASN A 440 37.08 -6.09 -1.88
CA ASN A 440 38.53 -5.93 -1.80
C ASN A 440 39.28 -7.24 -2.11
N GLY A 441 38.58 -8.33 -2.41
CA GLY A 441 39.17 -9.65 -2.65
C GLY A 441 39.64 -10.37 -1.38
N ILE A 442 39.19 -9.91 -0.21
CA ILE A 442 39.43 -10.58 1.06
C ILE A 442 38.43 -11.73 1.21
N GLN A 443 38.92 -12.91 1.59
CA GLN A 443 38.07 -14.07 1.82
C GLN A 443 37.19 -13.84 3.05
N ALA A 444 35.92 -14.24 2.97
CA ALA A 444 34.97 -14.06 4.06
C ALA A 444 35.53 -14.59 5.40
N ARG A 445 35.51 -13.72 6.43
CA ARG A 445 35.86 -14.09 7.80
C ARG A 445 34.93 -15.20 8.31
N SER A 446 35.36 -15.91 9.35
CA SER A 446 34.50 -16.93 9.96
C SER A 446 33.23 -16.29 10.54
N GLU A 447 32.11 -17.02 10.47
CA GLU A 447 30.79 -16.61 10.99
C GLU A 447 30.73 -16.47 12.52
N ALA A 448 31.87 -16.53 13.22
CA ALA A 448 31.92 -16.58 14.69
C ALA A 448 31.83 -15.21 15.38
N GLU A 449 31.95 -14.11 14.63
CA GLU A 449 31.76 -12.77 15.18
C GLU A 449 30.27 -12.49 15.38
N ILE A 450 29.91 -12.12 16.61
CA ILE A 450 28.53 -11.77 17.00
C ILE A 450 28.14 -10.48 16.30
N ASP A 451 26.97 -10.51 15.65
CA ASP A 451 26.37 -9.36 15.01
C ASP A 451 25.37 -8.70 15.95
N PRO A 452 25.66 -7.53 16.55
CA PRO A 452 24.74 -6.88 17.49
C PRO A 452 23.42 -6.47 16.84
N GLU A 453 23.35 -6.34 15.52
CA GLU A 453 22.12 -5.97 14.81
C GLU A 453 21.35 -7.20 14.31
N ARG A 454 21.88 -8.41 14.47
CA ARG A 454 21.24 -9.65 14.00
C ARG A 454 21.61 -10.87 14.84
N MET A 455 21.32 -10.81 16.13
CA MET A 455 21.49 -11.95 17.02
C MET A 455 20.31 -12.91 16.91
N THR A 456 20.58 -14.22 16.90
CA THR A 456 19.57 -15.24 16.58
C THR A 456 19.03 -16.00 17.79
N SER A 457 19.33 -15.53 19.01
CA SER A 457 18.83 -16.15 20.24
C SER A 457 18.94 -15.21 21.42
N ILE A 458 18.06 -15.40 22.41
CA ILE A 458 18.08 -14.67 23.67
C ILE A 458 19.43 -14.87 24.36
N GLU A 459 19.93 -16.11 24.42
CA GLU A 459 21.19 -16.42 25.09
C GLU A 459 22.39 -15.69 24.47
N MET A 460 22.38 -15.49 23.15
CA MET A 460 23.41 -14.70 22.46
C MET A 460 23.31 -13.21 22.83
N ALA A 461 22.09 -12.66 22.88
CA ALA A 461 21.86 -11.26 23.24
C ALA A 461 22.22 -10.97 24.70
N GLU A 462 21.86 -11.87 25.62
CA GLU A 462 22.25 -11.78 27.03
C GLU A 462 23.76 -11.90 27.21
N ALA A 463 24.41 -12.83 26.50
CA ALA A 463 25.87 -12.98 26.54
C ALA A 463 26.59 -11.74 25.96
N PHE A 464 26.02 -11.10 24.95
CA PHE A 464 26.56 -9.89 24.35
C PHE A 464 26.39 -8.67 25.25
N GLY A 465 25.16 -8.42 25.72
CA GLY A 465 24.81 -7.23 26.50
C GLY A 465 25.13 -7.34 28.00
N GLY A 466 25.34 -8.54 28.53
CA GLY A 466 25.48 -8.78 29.97
C GLY A 466 24.19 -8.43 30.74
N ILE A 467 23.04 -8.60 30.10
CA ILE A 467 21.72 -8.23 30.62
C ILE A 467 20.81 -9.46 30.68
N ASP A 468 19.84 -9.41 31.59
CA ASP A 468 18.69 -10.32 31.63
C ASP A 468 17.64 -9.78 30.64
N LEU A 469 17.46 -10.48 29.51
CA LEU A 469 16.60 -10.05 28.42
C LEU A 469 15.27 -10.80 28.51
N LYS A 470 14.20 -10.06 28.79
CA LYS A 470 12.88 -10.68 28.85
C LYS A 470 12.32 -10.96 27.47
N SER A 471 11.73 -12.13 27.27
CA SER A 471 11.07 -12.50 26.00
C SER A 471 9.66 -13.05 26.27
N PRO A 472 8.67 -12.83 25.37
CA PRO A 472 7.35 -13.41 25.54
C PRO A 472 7.39 -14.94 25.56
N ALA A 473 6.77 -15.56 26.57
CA ALA A 473 6.59 -17.01 26.60
C ALA A 473 5.40 -17.47 25.74
N LEU A 474 4.50 -16.56 25.34
CA LEU A 474 3.39 -16.77 24.43
C LEU A 474 3.53 -15.88 23.20
N MET A 475 3.18 -16.41 22.02
CA MET A 475 3.23 -15.68 20.75
C MET A 475 2.15 -16.22 19.79
N LEU A 476 1.79 -15.43 18.77
CA LEU A 476 0.90 -15.92 17.70
C LEU A 476 1.53 -17.14 17.02
N ALA A 477 0.71 -18.14 16.69
CA ALA A 477 1.16 -19.42 16.13
C ALA A 477 2.05 -19.32 14.88
N ASP A 478 1.82 -18.32 14.04
CA ASP A 478 2.54 -18.13 12.79
C ASP A 478 3.78 -17.22 12.91
N LEU A 479 4.03 -16.66 14.10
CA LEU A 479 5.18 -15.80 14.35
C LEU A 479 6.30 -16.55 15.07
N HIS A 480 7.53 -16.33 14.61
CA HIS A 480 8.75 -16.85 15.20
C HIS A 480 9.75 -15.73 15.41
N LEU A 481 10.64 -15.88 16.40
CA LEU A 481 11.76 -14.96 16.57
C LEU A 481 12.61 -15.02 15.29
N ASP A 482 12.78 -13.87 14.65
CA ASP A 482 13.63 -13.71 13.47
C ASP A 482 15.05 -13.34 13.91
N HIS A 483 15.17 -12.20 14.58
CA HIS A 483 16.43 -11.75 15.15
C HIS A 483 16.21 -10.76 16.31
N ILE A 484 17.32 -10.46 16.99
CA ILE A 484 17.43 -9.49 18.08
C ILE A 484 18.47 -8.44 17.67
N ALA A 485 18.09 -7.18 17.73
CA ALA A 485 18.94 -6.04 17.49
C ALA A 485 19.26 -5.29 18.79
N TYR A 486 20.51 -4.86 18.94
CA TYR A 486 21.03 -4.15 20.11
C TYR A 486 21.55 -2.79 19.68
N ASN A 487 20.85 -1.74 20.08
CA ASN A 487 21.14 -0.36 19.71
C ASN A 487 21.52 0.45 20.95
N ASN A 488 22.76 0.95 20.96
CA ASN A 488 23.23 1.88 21.98
C ASN A 488 23.11 3.30 21.46
N TYR A 489 22.19 4.07 22.03
CA TYR A 489 22.11 5.50 21.82
C TYR A 489 23.08 6.17 22.78
N GLY A 490 24.06 6.88 22.22
CA GLY A 490 25.01 7.66 23.02
C GLY A 490 24.29 8.67 23.91
N PRO A 491 24.96 9.16 24.97
CA PRO A 491 24.36 10.07 25.93
C PRO A 491 23.89 11.35 25.23
N TYR A 492 22.59 11.65 25.31
CA TYR A 492 22.04 12.90 24.83
C TYR A 492 22.15 13.95 25.95
N GLN A 493 22.89 15.03 25.71
CA GLN A 493 23.05 16.16 26.65
C GLN A 493 23.49 15.78 28.09
N GLY A 494 24.21 14.67 28.26
CA GLY A 494 24.74 14.24 29.56
C GLY A 494 23.90 13.18 30.30
N SER A 495 22.95 12.52 29.62
CA SER A 495 22.33 11.28 30.11
C SER A 495 23.32 10.11 30.14
N GLU A 496 22.92 8.95 30.68
CA GLU A 496 23.77 7.74 30.71
C GLU A 496 23.83 7.02 29.35
N GLY A 497 23.07 7.49 28.35
CA GLY A 497 22.83 6.79 27.09
C GLY A 497 21.74 5.74 27.26
N GLU A 498 20.89 5.58 26.25
CA GLU A 498 19.84 4.55 26.24
C GLU A 498 20.36 3.30 25.54
N THR A 499 20.02 2.13 26.06
CA THR A 499 20.23 0.86 25.37
C THR A 499 18.89 0.27 25.00
N LEU A 500 18.59 0.22 23.70
CA LEU A 500 17.40 -0.41 23.15
C LEU A 500 17.76 -1.82 22.67
N ILE A 501 17.08 -2.84 23.22
CA ILE A 501 17.11 -4.20 22.69
C ILE A 501 15.76 -4.49 22.05
N ALA A 502 15.76 -4.83 20.78
CA ALA A 502 14.60 -5.09 19.97
C ALA A 502 14.57 -6.56 19.53
N GLN A 503 13.48 -7.27 19.81
CA GLN A 503 13.24 -8.64 19.36
C GLN A 503 12.17 -8.61 18.27
N LEU A 504 12.55 -8.95 17.04
CA LEU A 504 11.61 -9.02 15.93
C LEU A 504 11.04 -10.43 15.83
N PHE A 505 9.73 -10.56 15.97
CA PHE A 505 8.99 -11.77 15.65
C PHE A 505 8.31 -11.58 14.30
N THR A 506 8.54 -12.49 13.36
CA THR A 506 7.95 -12.43 12.02
C THR A 506 7.32 -13.75 11.60
N GLY A 507 6.39 -13.71 10.66
CA GLY A 507 5.72 -14.88 10.09
C GLY A 507 5.93 -14.98 8.58
N GLY A 508 5.32 -15.99 7.97
CA GLY A 508 5.28 -16.08 6.51
C GLY A 508 4.57 -14.88 5.89
N PRO A 509 4.89 -14.51 4.64
CA PRO A 509 4.10 -13.53 3.91
C PRO A 509 2.67 -14.04 3.76
N VAL A 510 1.69 -13.17 3.95
CA VAL A 510 0.30 -13.48 3.62
C VAL A 510 -0.06 -12.97 2.24
N GLY A 511 -1.28 -13.19 1.76
CA GLY A 511 -1.67 -13.02 0.35
C GLY A 511 -1.31 -11.70 -0.35
N ASP A 512 -0.83 -10.68 0.38
CA ASP A 512 -0.31 -9.41 -0.12
C ASP A 512 1.23 -9.32 -0.24
N GLY A 513 1.96 -10.38 0.11
CA GLY A 513 3.41 -10.42 0.14
C GLY A 513 4.06 -9.79 1.38
N ARG A 514 3.29 -9.20 2.31
CA ARG A 514 3.81 -8.63 3.57
C ARG A 514 3.91 -9.71 4.64
N ALA A 515 4.99 -9.70 5.40
CA ALA A 515 5.16 -10.54 6.57
C ALA A 515 4.51 -9.89 7.80
N TYR A 516 3.75 -10.68 8.57
CA TYR A 516 3.26 -10.27 9.88
C TYR A 516 4.42 -10.09 10.83
N LYS A 517 4.32 -9.10 11.72
CA LYS A 517 5.36 -8.90 12.72
C LYS A 517 4.87 -8.31 14.03
N ILE A 518 5.56 -8.73 15.08
CA ILE A 518 5.47 -8.15 16.42
C ILE A 518 6.89 -7.82 16.85
N LEU A 519 7.09 -6.58 17.26
CA LEU A 519 8.33 -6.06 17.78
C LEU A 519 8.21 -5.97 19.30
N VAL A 520 9.13 -6.58 20.03
CA VAL A 520 9.21 -6.49 21.49
C VAL A 520 10.49 -5.77 21.86
N MET A 521 10.36 -4.64 22.54
CA MET A 521 11.46 -3.75 22.88
C MET A 521 11.66 -3.69 24.39
N GLN A 522 12.93 -3.69 24.80
CA GLN A 522 13.37 -3.43 26.16
C GLN A 522 14.39 -2.30 26.12
N THR A 523 14.08 -1.16 26.73
CA THR A 523 14.96 0.00 26.83
C THR A 523 15.49 0.11 28.26
N ILE A 524 16.82 0.13 28.37
CA ILE A 524 17.56 0.33 29.62
C ILE A 524 17.95 1.80 29.72
N HIS A 525 17.77 2.38 30.91
CA HIS A 525 17.95 3.81 31.19
C HIS A 525 17.08 4.74 30.31
N PRO A 526 15.77 4.44 30.13
CA PRO A 526 14.91 5.25 29.27
C PRO A 526 14.82 6.71 29.79
N GLU A 527 14.94 7.66 28.87
CA GLU A 527 14.71 9.09 29.09
C GLU A 527 13.21 9.42 29.05
N ASN A 528 12.42 8.60 28.35
CA ASN A 528 10.98 8.75 28.25
C ASN A 528 10.26 8.24 29.51
N THR A 529 9.06 8.78 29.76
CA THR A 529 8.11 8.29 30.78
C THR A 529 6.81 7.92 30.09
N LEU A 530 5.93 7.14 30.75
CA LEU A 530 4.58 6.87 30.22
C LEU A 530 3.79 8.16 29.98
N GLU A 531 3.96 9.17 30.84
CA GLU A 531 3.33 10.47 30.65
C GLU A 531 3.82 11.15 29.36
N ASN A 532 5.14 11.14 29.11
CA ASN A 532 5.72 11.70 27.89
C ASN A 532 5.25 10.97 26.63
N LEU A 533 5.20 9.64 26.67
CA LEU A 533 4.70 8.83 25.55
C LEU A 533 3.22 9.11 25.28
N ALA A 534 2.41 9.25 26.33
CA ALA A 534 0.99 9.57 26.22
C ALA A 534 0.72 10.97 25.62
N LEU A 535 1.67 11.91 25.67
CA LEU A 535 1.54 13.23 25.04
C LEU A 535 1.42 13.18 23.52
N ALA A 536 1.87 12.10 22.86
CA ALA A 536 1.64 11.89 21.43
C ALA A 536 0.14 11.68 21.09
N GLY A 537 -0.71 11.51 22.11
CA GLY A 537 -2.16 11.42 22.00
C GLY A 537 -2.65 10.02 21.66
N ALA A 538 -3.96 9.79 21.83
CA ALA A 538 -4.63 8.53 21.48
C ALA A 538 -4.16 7.28 22.28
N TYR A 539 -3.54 7.48 23.44
CA TYR A 539 -3.24 6.40 24.39
C TYR A 539 -4.35 6.21 25.43
N GLU A 540 -4.63 4.96 25.75
CA GLU A 540 -5.51 4.52 26.82
C GLU A 540 -4.68 3.96 27.99
N ALA A 541 -5.11 4.20 29.23
CA ALA A 541 -4.47 3.61 30.40
C ALA A 541 -4.92 2.15 30.58
N THR A 542 -3.96 1.25 30.74
CA THR A 542 -4.17 -0.18 31.01
C THR A 542 -3.15 -0.67 32.05
N ALA A 543 -3.00 -1.98 32.23
CA ALA A 543 -1.97 -2.56 33.09
C ALA A 543 -1.42 -3.88 32.54
N VAL A 544 -0.13 -4.13 32.76
CA VAL A 544 0.55 -5.40 32.43
C VAL A 544 1.09 -5.98 33.74
N ASN A 545 0.61 -7.15 34.17
CA ASN A 545 1.04 -7.76 35.44
C ASN A 545 0.90 -6.83 36.66
N GLY A 546 -0.09 -5.92 36.63
CA GLY A 546 -0.32 -4.91 37.66
C GLY A 546 0.55 -3.65 37.57
N TRP A 547 1.49 -3.57 36.62
CA TRP A 547 2.24 -2.36 36.31
C TRP A 547 1.39 -1.41 35.46
N PRO A 548 1.39 -0.10 35.74
CA PRO A 548 0.73 0.87 34.86
C PRO A 548 1.28 0.79 33.44
N ALA A 549 0.38 0.79 32.47
CA ALA A 549 0.71 0.70 31.05
C ALA A 549 -0.14 1.68 30.24
N ILE A 550 0.32 1.98 29.03
CA ILE A 550 -0.43 2.72 28.03
C ILE A 550 -0.58 1.87 26.78
N TYR A 551 -1.75 1.96 26.15
CA TYR A 551 -2.10 1.21 24.95
C TYR A 551 -2.62 2.16 23.87
N GLN A 552 -2.17 1.97 22.64
CA GLN A 552 -2.67 2.67 21.47
C GLN A 552 -2.89 1.66 20.35
N GLN A 553 -3.92 1.90 19.54
CA GLN A 553 -4.12 1.18 18.28
C GLN A 553 -4.42 2.14 17.15
N SER A 554 -4.04 1.77 15.94
CA SER A 554 -4.32 2.52 14.73
C SER A 554 -4.44 1.54 13.58
N CYS A 555 -5.54 1.57 12.85
CA CYS A 555 -5.62 0.88 11.57
C CYS A 555 -5.78 1.87 10.44
N TRP A 556 -5.16 1.53 9.33
CA TRP A 556 -5.35 2.16 8.04
C TRP A 556 -5.91 1.11 7.10
N ALA A 557 -6.99 1.46 6.42
CA ALA A 557 -7.46 0.67 5.29
C ALA A 557 -6.71 1.17 4.05
N GLU A 558 -5.87 0.35 3.41
CA GLU A 558 -5.53 0.56 1.99
C GLU A 558 -6.63 -0.03 1.08
N ALA A 559 -7.84 -0.27 1.63
CA ALA A 559 -9.01 -0.93 1.03
C ALA A 559 -9.53 -0.32 -0.29
N GLU A 560 -8.84 0.68 -0.80
CA GLU A 560 -9.28 1.56 -1.87
C GLU A 560 -8.58 1.24 -3.20
N ILE A 561 -7.48 0.47 -3.17
CA ILE A 561 -6.78 0.01 -4.39
C ILE A 561 -6.35 -1.50 -4.31
N GLY A 562 -6.74 -2.16 -3.24
CA GLY A 562 -6.60 -3.60 -2.97
C GLY A 562 -7.14 -3.85 -1.56
N ASP A 563 -7.62 -5.04 -1.22
CA ASP A 563 -8.30 -5.33 0.05
C ASP A 563 -7.39 -5.30 1.30
N GLN A 564 -6.33 -4.47 1.31
CA GLN A 564 -5.23 -4.58 2.26
C GLN A 564 -5.37 -3.56 3.40
N ALA A 565 -6.04 -3.94 4.47
CA ALA A 565 -5.96 -3.19 5.73
C ALA A 565 -4.64 -3.51 6.45
N GLY A 566 -4.06 -2.51 7.10
CA GLY A 566 -2.97 -2.67 8.05
C GLY A 566 -3.33 -2.04 9.39
N CYS A 567 -2.86 -2.64 10.46
CA CYS A 567 -3.12 -2.26 11.83
C CYS A 567 -1.80 -2.25 12.59
N ARG A 568 -1.64 -1.21 13.41
CA ARG A 568 -0.54 -1.01 14.33
C ARG A 568 -1.09 -0.85 15.73
N GLN A 569 -0.66 -1.71 16.64
CA GLN A 569 -0.92 -1.57 18.07
C GLN A 569 0.40 -1.31 18.78
N HIS A 570 0.36 -0.49 19.82
CA HIS A 570 1.49 -0.15 20.66
C HIS A 570 1.08 -0.26 22.13
N LEU A 571 1.85 -1.03 22.89
CA LEU A 571 1.66 -1.23 24.32
C LEU A 571 2.98 -0.91 25.00
N ALA A 572 2.99 0.00 25.98
CA ALA A 572 4.19 0.38 26.71
C ALA A 572 3.98 0.36 28.22
N TRP A 573 4.93 -0.18 28.98
CA TRP A 573 4.92 -0.20 30.45
C TRP A 573 6.33 -0.10 31.01
N PHE A 574 6.42 0.18 32.32
CA PHE A 574 7.68 0.16 33.04
C PHE A 574 7.69 -0.97 34.05
N GLU A 575 8.80 -1.71 34.10
CA GLU A 575 9.09 -2.69 35.13
C GLU A 575 10.57 -2.51 35.55
N ASP A 576 10.81 -2.34 36.86
CA ASP A 576 12.16 -2.18 37.43
C ASP A 576 13.04 -1.12 36.73
N ALA A 577 12.45 0.04 36.42
CA ALA A 577 13.09 1.16 35.70
C ALA A 577 13.55 0.85 34.26
N LYS A 578 13.11 -0.26 33.69
CA LYS A 578 13.21 -0.55 32.25
C LYS A 578 11.88 -0.21 31.58
N LEU A 579 11.94 0.36 30.39
CA LEU A 579 10.76 0.55 29.53
C LEU A 579 10.62 -0.68 28.65
N PHE A 580 9.42 -1.25 28.62
CA PHE A 580 9.05 -2.33 27.74
C PHE A 580 7.99 -1.84 26.77
N GLU A 581 8.12 -2.23 25.51
CA GLU A 581 7.16 -1.88 24.46
C GLU A 581 6.88 -3.08 23.58
N ILE A 582 5.62 -3.25 23.18
CA ILE A 582 5.22 -4.18 22.13
C ILE A 582 4.56 -3.39 21.03
N GLU A 583 5.05 -3.55 19.81
CA GLU A 583 4.50 -2.94 18.61
C GLU A 583 4.10 -4.00 17.59
N THR A 584 2.86 -3.95 17.12
CA THR A 584 2.35 -4.90 16.11
C THR A 584 2.25 -4.24 14.74
N PHE A 585 2.44 -5.01 13.68
CA PHE A 585 2.09 -4.63 12.32
C PHE A 585 1.40 -5.81 11.64
N LEU A 586 0.08 -5.80 11.68
CA LEU A 586 -0.79 -6.91 11.33
C LEU A 586 -1.89 -6.43 10.39
N PRO A 587 -2.54 -7.29 9.59
CA PRO A 587 -3.61 -6.87 8.66
C PRO A 587 -4.91 -6.52 9.37
N ALA A 588 -5.01 -6.90 10.64
CA ALA A 588 -6.14 -6.72 11.52
C ALA A 588 -5.61 -6.51 12.94
N ASN A 589 -6.41 -5.84 13.78
CA ASN A 589 -6.06 -5.71 15.20
C ASN A 589 -6.12 -7.09 15.86
N LEU A 590 -5.18 -7.34 16.77
CA LEU A 590 -5.36 -8.34 17.81
C LEU A 590 -6.35 -7.80 18.85
N PRO A 591 -7.16 -8.67 19.48
CA PRO A 591 -7.84 -8.31 20.72
C PRO A 591 -6.83 -7.74 21.73
N GLU A 592 -7.19 -6.66 22.43
CA GLU A 592 -6.31 -6.03 23.43
C GLU A 592 -5.87 -7.06 24.48
N GLU A 593 -6.79 -7.94 24.91
CA GLU A 593 -6.51 -9.01 25.87
C GLU A 593 -5.40 -9.95 25.39
N MET A 594 -5.33 -10.21 24.08
CA MET A 594 -4.29 -11.07 23.51
C MET A 594 -2.92 -10.39 23.52
N LEU A 595 -2.87 -9.09 23.23
CA LEU A 595 -1.63 -8.31 23.31
C LEU A 595 -1.14 -8.21 24.76
N LEU A 596 -2.07 -8.03 25.71
CA LEU A 596 -1.80 -8.09 27.14
C LEU A 596 -1.30 -9.47 27.56
N GLU A 597 -1.90 -10.57 27.09
CA GLU A 597 -1.43 -11.93 27.38
C GLU A 597 0.01 -12.17 26.87
N ILE A 598 0.37 -11.65 25.69
CA ILE A 598 1.76 -11.68 25.19
C ILE A 598 2.67 -10.91 26.15
N ALA A 599 2.31 -9.67 26.53
CA ALA A 599 3.10 -8.84 27.43
C ALA A 599 3.26 -9.44 28.83
N GLU A 600 2.17 -9.97 29.39
CA GLU A 600 2.15 -10.59 30.71
C GLU A 600 2.93 -11.90 30.76
N SER A 601 3.12 -12.56 29.61
CA SER A 601 3.93 -13.77 29.47
C SER A 601 5.44 -13.53 29.43
N MET A 602 5.90 -12.26 29.41
CA MET A 602 7.33 -11.95 29.34
C MET A 602 8.10 -12.47 30.55
N GLN A 603 9.12 -13.29 30.29
CA GLN A 603 9.96 -13.96 31.29
C GLN A 603 11.42 -13.61 31.09
#